data_AF-A0AAW8B1S1-F1
#
_entry.id   AF-A0AAW8B1S1-F1
#
_cell.length_a   1.000
_cell.length_b   1.000
_cell.length_c   1.000
_cell.angle_alpha   90.00
_cell.angle_beta   90.00
_cell.angle_gamma   90.00
#
_symmetry.space_group_name_H-M   'P 1'
#
loop_
_entity.id
_entity.type
_entity.pdbx_description
1 polymer ?
#
loop_
_entity_poly.entity_id
_entity_poly.type
_entity_poly.pdbx_seq_one_letter_code
_entity_poly.pdbx_strand_id
1 'polypeptide(L)'
;MKRLLKPVLWLWLAGASLPGWADEACLLLAETYYEQIFCELKALGQGGKLPAFYDFRRNDEMTQALLLKRPAAKVGVGLAMPVRQKTEMPAPQKAEQFMSTVQGGACLLEGISLHCGDSHYRLVANKGNDQLPPGVLGDANRMGIPDLPGRMNGGQQLDYLRLSYRQYLSKMLEIGLGGSTFSFRKFVYLYEDVTSRGLDFRQRFETMFGFLKKDKRNMSVSERLPDIGNLEAASCEPLDERLAACDGGYKNLVFIAAD
;
A
#
# COMPACT_ATOMS: atom_id res chain seq x y z
N MET A 1 30.15 -56.31 -42.38
CA MET A 1 30.23 -54.83 -42.22
C MET A 1 29.15 -54.41 -41.23
N LYS A 2 29.56 -53.77 -40.12
CA LYS A 2 28.74 -53.49 -38.93
C LYS A 2 27.74 -52.36 -39.21
N ARG A 3 26.45 -52.58 -38.90
CA ARG A 3 25.42 -51.51 -38.85
C ARG A 3 25.58 -50.75 -37.53
N LEU A 4 25.88 -49.45 -37.62
CA LEU A 4 25.88 -48.51 -36.50
C LEU A 4 24.43 -48.07 -36.22
N LEU A 5 23.84 -48.53 -35.11
CA LEU A 5 22.68 -47.88 -34.51
C LEU A 5 23.16 -46.68 -33.68
N LYS A 6 22.62 -45.48 -33.96
CA LYS A 6 22.80 -44.29 -33.11
C LYS A 6 21.79 -44.33 -31.95
N PRO A 7 22.17 -43.96 -30.71
CA PRO A 7 21.21 -43.78 -29.64
C PRO A 7 20.52 -42.42 -29.78
N VAL A 8 19.19 -42.41 -29.69
CA VAL A 8 18.37 -41.19 -29.57
C VAL A 8 18.28 -40.86 -28.09
N LEU A 9 18.98 -39.81 -27.67
CA LEU A 9 18.91 -39.26 -26.32
C LEU A 9 17.63 -38.44 -26.20
N TRP A 10 16.62 -38.97 -25.50
CA TRP A 10 15.42 -38.22 -25.15
C TRP A 10 15.74 -37.26 -24.00
N LEU A 11 15.96 -35.98 -24.32
CA LEU A 11 15.99 -34.91 -23.32
C LEU A 11 14.56 -34.69 -22.79
N TRP A 12 14.30 -35.10 -21.55
CA TRP A 12 13.14 -34.66 -20.80
C TRP A 12 13.30 -33.16 -20.47
N LEU A 13 12.65 -32.30 -21.26
CA LEU A 13 12.36 -30.92 -20.85
C LEU A 13 11.30 -30.99 -19.75
N ALA A 14 11.74 -31.16 -18.50
CA ALA A 14 10.94 -30.79 -17.35
C ALA A 14 10.71 -29.28 -17.43
N GLY A 15 9.54 -28.89 -17.92
CA GLY A 15 9.08 -27.51 -17.86
C GLY A 15 9.02 -27.10 -16.39
N ALA A 16 10.07 -26.45 -15.91
CA ALA A 16 10.05 -25.77 -14.64
C ALA A 16 9.01 -24.65 -14.78
N SER A 17 7.82 -24.87 -14.22
CA SER A 17 6.85 -23.82 -13.97
C SER A 17 7.54 -22.81 -13.06
N LEU A 18 8.06 -21.73 -13.64
CA LEU A 18 8.55 -20.61 -12.86
C LEU A 18 7.37 -20.10 -12.03
N PRO A 19 7.48 -20.07 -10.69
CA PRO A 19 6.45 -19.43 -9.88
C PRO A 19 6.33 -17.99 -10.37
N GLY A 20 5.12 -17.53 -10.67
CA GLY A 20 4.91 -16.16 -11.12
C GLY A 20 5.27 -15.18 -10.00
N TRP A 21 6.34 -14.40 -10.18
CA TRP A 21 6.83 -13.38 -9.24
C TRP A 21 5.98 -12.09 -9.26
N ALA A 22 4.66 -12.22 -9.39
CA ALA A 22 3.74 -11.08 -9.54
C ALA A 22 2.93 -10.74 -8.27
N ASP A 23 3.13 -11.49 -7.17
CA ASP A 23 2.32 -11.36 -5.94
C ASP A 23 3.02 -10.55 -4.81
N GLU A 24 4.28 -10.15 -4.96
CA GLU A 24 5.13 -9.76 -3.82
C GLU A 24 4.82 -8.38 -3.18
N ALA A 25 3.92 -7.59 -3.76
CA ALA A 25 3.47 -6.32 -3.19
C ALA A 25 1.95 -6.16 -3.21
N CYS A 26 1.19 -7.26 -3.14
CA CYS A 26 -0.27 -7.26 -3.24
C CYS A 26 -0.93 -6.19 -2.35
N LEU A 27 -0.54 -6.11 -1.07
CA LEU A 27 -1.13 -5.15 -0.12
C LEU A 27 -0.84 -3.69 -0.47
N LEU A 28 0.28 -3.40 -1.13
CA LEU A 28 0.61 -2.04 -1.60
C LEU A 28 -0.17 -1.65 -2.86
N LEU A 29 -0.69 -2.65 -3.58
CA LEU A 29 -1.57 -2.46 -4.75
C LEU A 29 -3.05 -2.50 -4.39
N ALA A 30 -3.40 -2.93 -3.17
CA ALA A 30 -4.77 -3.09 -2.74
C ALA A 30 -5.47 -1.73 -2.62
N GLU A 31 -6.53 -1.56 -3.39
CA GLU A 31 -7.25 -0.31 -3.49
C GLU A 31 -8.51 -0.24 -2.62
N THR A 32 -9.04 -1.37 -2.19
CA THR A 32 -10.28 -1.43 -1.39
C THR A 32 -10.10 -2.36 -0.20
N TYR A 33 -11.04 -2.32 0.74
CA TYR A 33 -11.13 -3.28 1.84
C TYR A 33 -11.10 -4.73 1.34
N TYR A 34 -11.84 -5.06 0.28
CA TYR A 34 -11.85 -6.42 -0.27
C TYR A 34 -10.53 -6.80 -0.94
N GLU A 35 -9.88 -5.86 -1.62
CA GLU A 35 -8.53 -6.10 -2.16
C GLU A 35 -7.50 -6.32 -1.04
N GLN A 36 -7.60 -5.61 0.09
CA GLN A 36 -6.75 -5.86 1.26
C GLN A 36 -6.97 -7.28 1.79
N ILE A 37 -8.23 -7.69 1.99
CA ILE A 37 -8.56 -9.04 2.45
C ILE A 37 -8.06 -10.09 1.46
N PHE A 38 -8.21 -9.87 0.15
CA PHE A 38 -7.66 -10.76 -0.87
C PHE A 38 -6.16 -10.98 -0.65
N CYS A 39 -5.41 -9.91 -0.46
CA CYS A 39 -3.96 -9.99 -0.24
C CYS A 39 -3.60 -10.66 1.09
N GLU A 40 -4.33 -10.38 2.18
CA GLU A 40 -4.15 -11.09 3.46
C GLU A 40 -4.36 -12.60 3.29
N LEU A 41 -5.42 -13.02 2.60
CA LEU A 41 -5.71 -14.43 2.38
C LEU A 41 -4.64 -15.11 1.53
N LYS A 42 -4.10 -14.42 0.52
CA LYS A 42 -2.96 -14.90 -0.27
C LYS A 42 -1.72 -15.07 0.62
N ALA A 43 -1.40 -14.09 1.46
CA ALA A 43 -0.27 -14.14 2.40
C ALA A 43 -0.43 -15.20 3.51
N LEU A 44 -1.67 -15.65 3.77
CA LEU A 44 -2.02 -16.77 4.66
C LEU A 44 -2.13 -18.12 3.93
N GLY A 45 -1.81 -18.18 2.63
CA GLY A 45 -1.88 -19.42 1.84
C GLY A 45 -3.30 -19.88 1.47
N GLN A 46 -4.32 -19.04 1.68
CA GLN A 46 -5.72 -19.33 1.32
C GLN A 46 -6.10 -18.84 -0.09
N GLY A 47 -5.13 -18.39 -0.88
CA GLY A 47 -5.37 -17.85 -2.22
C GLY A 47 -5.56 -18.86 -3.35
N GLY A 48 -5.34 -20.16 -3.12
CA GLY A 48 -5.30 -21.16 -4.21
C GLY A 48 -6.61 -21.37 -4.98
N LYS A 49 -7.74 -20.86 -4.49
CA LYS A 49 -9.03 -20.88 -5.19
C LYS A 49 -9.52 -19.48 -5.58
N LEU A 50 -8.76 -18.44 -5.23
CA LEU A 50 -9.07 -17.08 -5.63
C LEU A 50 -8.61 -16.86 -7.07
N PRO A 51 -9.32 -16.03 -7.85
CA PRO A 51 -8.85 -15.64 -9.17
C PRO A 51 -7.55 -14.84 -9.07
N ALA A 52 -6.90 -14.59 -10.21
CA ALA A 52 -5.78 -13.66 -10.25
C ALA A 52 -6.22 -12.27 -9.76
N PHE A 53 -5.30 -11.49 -9.17
CA PHE A 53 -5.65 -10.21 -8.57
C PHE A 53 -6.32 -9.25 -9.55
N TYR A 54 -5.82 -9.17 -10.79
CA TYR A 54 -6.43 -8.36 -11.83
C TYR A 54 -7.89 -8.77 -12.12
N ASP A 55 -8.17 -10.07 -12.20
CA ASP A 55 -9.53 -10.57 -12.43
C ASP A 55 -10.42 -10.33 -11.21
N PHE A 56 -9.88 -10.47 -10.00
CA PHE A 56 -10.58 -10.16 -8.75
C PHE A 56 -11.07 -8.70 -8.75
N ARG A 57 -10.20 -7.75 -9.10
CA ARG A 57 -10.48 -6.30 -9.11
C ARG A 57 -11.61 -5.90 -10.05
N ARG A 58 -11.84 -6.68 -11.12
CA ARG A 58 -12.88 -6.39 -12.11
C ARG A 58 -14.28 -6.81 -11.66
N ASN A 59 -14.40 -7.56 -10.57
CA ASN A 59 -15.68 -7.95 -10.01
C ASN A 59 -16.29 -6.80 -9.19
N ASP A 60 -17.61 -6.72 -9.16
CA ASP A 60 -18.31 -5.83 -8.23
C ASP A 60 -18.07 -6.25 -6.75
N GLU A 61 -18.34 -5.35 -5.81
CA GLU A 61 -18.10 -5.58 -4.38
C GLU A 61 -18.78 -6.84 -3.82
N MET A 62 -20.01 -7.14 -4.27
CA MET A 62 -20.73 -8.32 -3.79
C MET A 62 -20.02 -9.59 -4.26
N THR A 63 -19.64 -9.64 -5.53
CA THR A 63 -18.89 -10.76 -6.09
C THR A 63 -17.53 -10.89 -5.41
N GLN A 64 -16.78 -9.79 -5.22
CA GLN A 64 -15.53 -9.79 -4.46
C GLN A 64 -15.73 -10.37 -3.05
N ALA A 65 -16.71 -9.89 -2.29
CA ALA A 65 -17.00 -10.39 -0.95
C ALA A 65 -17.35 -11.88 -0.94
N LEU A 66 -18.15 -12.35 -1.91
CA LEU A 66 -18.54 -13.76 -2.02
C LEU A 66 -17.34 -14.67 -2.29
N LEU A 67 -16.42 -14.25 -3.15
CA LEU A 67 -15.17 -14.98 -3.42
C LEU A 67 -14.32 -15.11 -2.16
N LEU A 68 -14.27 -14.07 -1.32
CA LEU A 68 -13.48 -14.02 -0.10
C LEU A 68 -14.13 -14.72 1.10
N LYS A 69 -15.47 -14.81 1.15
CA LYS A 69 -16.23 -15.25 2.32
C LYS A 69 -15.77 -16.60 2.88
N ARG A 70 -15.70 -17.62 2.03
CA ARG A 70 -15.29 -18.97 2.45
C ARG A 70 -13.82 -19.05 2.85
N PRO A 71 -12.85 -18.56 2.06
CA PRO A 71 -11.45 -18.61 2.48
C PRO A 71 -11.18 -17.75 3.73
N ALA A 72 -11.84 -16.60 3.91
CA ALA A 72 -11.72 -15.78 5.12
C ALA A 72 -12.21 -16.51 6.37
N ALA A 73 -13.40 -17.14 6.32
CA ALA A 73 -13.94 -17.90 7.43
C ALA A 73 -13.03 -19.06 7.89
N LYS A 74 -12.32 -19.71 6.95
CA LYS A 74 -11.40 -20.82 7.28
C LYS A 74 -10.24 -20.42 8.18
N VAL A 75 -9.80 -19.17 8.11
CA VAL A 75 -8.65 -18.65 8.85
C VAL A 75 -9.05 -17.60 9.88
N GLY A 76 -10.36 -17.47 10.17
CA GLY A 76 -10.86 -16.54 11.16
C GLY A 76 -10.72 -15.06 10.79
N VAL A 77 -10.51 -14.74 9.52
CA VAL A 77 -10.49 -13.34 9.06
C VAL A 77 -11.94 -12.85 8.97
N GLY A 78 -12.26 -11.83 9.76
CA GLY A 78 -13.57 -11.18 9.73
C GLY A 78 -13.80 -10.47 8.39
N LEU A 79 -14.89 -10.81 7.71
CA LEU A 79 -15.29 -10.21 6.44
C LEU A 79 -16.61 -9.44 6.60
N ALA A 80 -16.58 -8.13 6.40
CA ALA A 80 -17.80 -7.32 6.29
C ALA A 80 -18.44 -7.55 4.92
N MET A 81 -19.67 -8.09 4.90
CA MET A 81 -20.43 -8.22 3.65
C MET A 81 -20.98 -6.86 3.23
N PRO A 82 -21.03 -6.54 1.93
CA PRO A 82 -21.61 -5.29 1.48
C PRO A 82 -23.11 -5.33 1.74
N VAL A 83 -23.65 -4.24 2.30
CA VAL A 83 -25.10 -4.07 2.42
C VAL A 83 -25.64 -3.88 1.01
N ARG A 84 -26.80 -4.46 0.69
CA ARG A 84 -27.44 -4.41 -0.64
C ARG A 84 -27.94 -3.02 -1.06
N GLN A 85 -27.39 -1.96 -0.47
CA GLN A 85 -27.60 -0.59 -0.89
C GLN A 85 -26.60 -0.25 -1.98
N LYS A 86 -27.07 0.55 -2.93
CA LYS A 86 -26.31 1.09 -4.05
C LYS A 86 -25.36 2.16 -3.49
N THR A 87 -24.40 1.77 -2.66
CA THR A 87 -23.32 2.65 -2.28
C THR A 87 -22.46 2.73 -3.53
N GLU A 88 -22.70 3.77 -4.33
CA GLU A 88 -21.68 4.24 -5.27
C GLU A 88 -20.38 4.34 -4.46
N MET A 89 -19.28 3.80 -5.02
CA MET A 89 -17.95 3.94 -4.43
C MET A 89 -17.81 5.37 -3.90
N PRO A 90 -17.38 5.61 -2.64
CA PRO A 90 -17.23 6.95 -2.11
C PRO A 90 -16.48 7.80 -3.14
N ALA A 91 -17.15 8.83 -3.66
CA ALA A 91 -16.60 9.62 -4.74
C ALA A 91 -15.27 10.25 -4.28
N PRO A 92 -14.25 10.35 -5.15
CA PRO A 92 -12.98 11.03 -4.85
C PRO A 92 -13.15 12.47 -4.35
N GLN A 93 -14.34 13.05 -4.54
CA GLN A 93 -14.72 14.42 -4.15
C GLN A 93 -14.49 14.77 -2.67
N LYS A 94 -14.65 13.83 -1.73
CA LYS A 94 -14.37 14.15 -0.30
C LYS A 94 -12.88 14.25 -0.02
N ALA A 95 -12.07 13.36 -0.58
CA ALA A 95 -10.61 13.47 -0.49
C ALA A 95 -10.09 14.73 -1.19
N GLU A 96 -10.70 15.12 -2.32
CA GLU A 96 -10.41 16.37 -3.01
C GLU A 96 -10.82 17.61 -2.19
N GLN A 97 -11.92 17.57 -1.44
CA GLN A 97 -12.29 18.63 -0.49
C GLN A 97 -11.25 18.78 0.63
N PHE A 98 -10.73 17.67 1.15
CA PHE A 98 -9.66 17.69 2.14
C PHE A 98 -8.35 18.25 1.57
N MET A 99 -8.04 17.96 0.30
CA MET A 99 -6.85 18.48 -0.39
C MET A 99 -6.98 19.95 -0.85
N SER A 100 -8.19 20.42 -1.15
CA SER A 100 -8.41 21.81 -1.63
C SER A 100 -8.29 22.86 -0.52
N THR A 101 -8.36 22.45 0.75
CA THR A 101 -8.29 23.36 1.90
C THR A 101 -6.84 23.64 2.34
N VAL A 102 -5.87 23.03 1.65
CA VAL A 102 -4.45 23.22 1.94
C VAL A 102 -3.92 24.35 1.07
N GLN A 103 -3.78 25.54 1.64
CA GLN A 103 -2.86 26.53 1.08
C GLN A 103 -1.44 26.02 1.34
N GLY A 104 -0.96 25.15 0.47
CA GLY A 104 0.46 24.77 0.44
C GLY A 104 1.28 26.03 0.16
N GLY A 105 2.26 26.32 1.01
CA GLY A 105 3.30 27.27 0.66
C GLY A 105 3.90 26.88 -0.69
N ALA A 106 4.31 27.85 -1.51
CA ALA A 106 4.84 27.60 -2.85
C ALA A 106 6.05 26.66 -2.77
N CYS A 107 5.83 25.37 -3.02
CA CYS A 107 6.91 24.39 -3.12
C CYS A 107 7.54 24.49 -4.52
N LEU A 108 8.84 24.24 -4.60
CA LEU A 108 9.61 24.13 -5.84
C LEU A 108 10.24 22.74 -5.90
N LEU A 109 9.99 22.04 -7.00
CA LEU A 109 10.54 20.71 -7.26
C LEU A 109 11.72 20.84 -8.24
N GLU A 110 12.90 20.41 -7.80
CA GLU A 110 14.13 20.43 -8.61
C GLU A 110 14.76 19.04 -8.62
N GLY A 111 14.46 18.26 -9.67
CA GLY A 111 14.90 16.87 -9.74
C GLY A 111 14.38 16.08 -8.53
N ILE A 112 15.29 15.53 -7.72
CA ILE A 112 14.96 14.73 -6.52
C ILE A 112 14.83 15.58 -5.24
N SER A 113 14.92 16.90 -5.35
CA SER A 113 14.83 17.84 -4.23
C SER A 113 13.51 18.59 -4.25
N LEU A 114 12.95 18.82 -3.07
CA LEU A 114 11.73 19.60 -2.88
C LEU A 114 12.01 20.70 -1.86
N HIS A 115 11.72 21.95 -2.23
CA HIS A 115 11.91 23.13 -1.40
C HIS A 115 10.56 23.75 -1.10
N CYS A 116 10.18 23.88 0.17
CA CYS A 116 8.92 24.48 0.59
C CYS A 116 9.19 25.52 1.68
N GLY A 117 9.19 26.80 1.31
CA GLY A 117 9.67 27.86 2.22
C GLY A 117 11.13 27.61 2.62
N ASP A 118 11.42 27.58 3.91
CA ASP A 118 12.75 27.30 4.46
C ASP A 118 13.07 25.79 4.58
N SER A 119 12.10 24.91 4.28
CA SER A 119 12.27 23.46 4.44
C SER A 119 12.77 22.81 3.16
N HIS A 120 13.79 21.97 3.29
CA HIS A 120 14.46 21.28 2.19
C HIS A 120 14.28 19.77 2.37
N TYR A 121 13.81 19.08 1.33
CA TYR A 121 13.56 17.65 1.38
C TYR A 121 14.17 16.93 0.17
N ARG A 122 14.47 15.64 0.33
CA ARG A 122 15.01 14.77 -0.71
C ARG A 122 14.16 13.52 -0.89
N LEU A 123 13.92 13.14 -2.14
CA LEU A 123 13.13 11.97 -2.52
C LEU A 123 13.74 10.70 -1.94
N VAL A 124 12.88 9.82 -1.43
CA VAL A 124 13.27 8.51 -0.89
C VAL A 124 12.92 7.36 -1.82
N ALA A 125 13.77 6.33 -1.78
CA ALA A 125 13.51 5.03 -2.39
C ALA A 125 13.10 4.00 -1.32
N ASN A 126 12.80 2.78 -1.76
CA ASN A 126 12.80 1.64 -0.85
C ASN A 126 14.23 1.30 -0.40
N LYS A 127 14.34 0.55 0.69
CA LYS A 127 15.62 0.05 1.22
C LYS A 127 15.61 -1.47 1.32
N GLY A 128 16.73 -2.09 0.95
CA GLY A 128 16.99 -3.52 1.16
C GLY A 128 16.96 -3.91 2.63
N ASN A 129 16.74 -5.20 2.93
CA ASN A 129 16.66 -5.68 4.32
C ASN A 129 17.97 -5.53 5.10
N ASP A 130 19.10 -5.52 4.40
CA ASP A 130 20.45 -5.32 4.91
C ASP A 130 20.71 -3.89 5.42
N GLN A 131 19.93 -2.92 4.93
CA GLN A 131 20.00 -1.51 5.33
C GLN A 131 19.04 -1.15 6.47
N LEU A 132 18.21 -2.10 6.92
CA LEU A 132 17.21 -1.86 7.95
C LEU A 132 17.82 -2.04 9.35
N PRO A 133 17.46 -1.17 10.32
CA PRO A 133 17.84 -1.39 11.70
C PRO A 133 17.36 -2.76 12.22
N PRO A 134 18.12 -3.42 13.10
CA PRO A 134 17.71 -4.71 13.66
C PRO A 134 16.33 -4.65 14.32
N GLY A 135 15.48 -5.64 14.03
CA GLY A 135 14.19 -5.80 14.69
C GLY A 135 13.03 -4.96 14.13
N VAL A 136 13.25 -4.05 13.17
CA VAL A 136 12.15 -3.23 12.60
C VAL A 136 11.11 -4.07 11.87
N LEU A 137 11.48 -5.24 11.35
CA LEU A 137 10.51 -6.16 10.75
C LEU A 137 9.84 -7.09 11.78
N GLY A 138 10.18 -6.99 13.07
CA GLY A 138 9.65 -7.83 14.15
C GLY A 138 8.25 -7.42 14.64
N ASP A 139 7.68 -8.21 15.55
CA ASP A 139 6.30 -8.01 16.03
C ASP A 139 6.17 -6.85 17.02
N ALA A 140 7.26 -6.49 17.69
CA ALA A 140 7.33 -5.31 18.56
C ALA A 140 7.15 -3.99 17.79
N ASN A 141 7.46 -3.99 16.48
CA ASN A 141 7.24 -2.84 15.64
C ASN A 141 5.76 -2.75 15.24
N ARG A 142 5.01 -1.77 15.75
CA ARG A 142 3.56 -1.62 15.50
C ARG A 142 3.27 -0.43 14.60
N MET A 143 2.14 -0.49 13.87
CA MET A 143 1.70 0.62 13.00
C MET A 143 1.35 1.83 13.86
N GLY A 144 0.62 1.61 14.95
CA GLY A 144 0.46 2.61 16.00
C GLY A 144 -0.26 3.88 15.54
N ILE A 145 -1.26 3.76 14.67
CA ILE A 145 -2.12 4.90 14.32
C ILE A 145 -2.80 5.43 15.60
N PRO A 146 -2.85 6.76 15.81
CA PRO A 146 -3.48 7.36 16.99
C PRO A 146 -4.94 6.93 17.18
N ASP A 147 -5.42 6.96 18.42
CA ASP A 147 -6.84 6.75 18.72
C ASP A 147 -7.71 7.79 17.99
N LEU A 148 -8.88 7.34 17.53
CA LEU A 148 -9.90 8.22 16.98
C LEU A 148 -10.41 9.14 18.11
N PRO A 149 -10.27 10.46 17.98
CA PRO A 149 -11.00 11.39 18.82
C PRO A 149 -12.49 11.13 18.61
N GLY A 150 -13.30 11.07 19.68
CA GLY A 150 -14.71 10.61 19.65
C GLY A 150 -15.57 11.16 18.50
N ARG A 151 -16.47 12.10 18.75
CA ARG A 151 -17.25 12.71 17.66
C ARG A 151 -16.45 13.89 17.08
N MET A 152 -16.09 13.80 15.80
CA MET A 152 -15.32 14.84 15.10
C MET A 152 -16.20 15.66 14.15
N ASN A 153 -15.89 16.96 14.04
CA ASN A 153 -16.29 17.76 12.90
C ASN A 153 -15.33 17.56 11.71
N GLY A 154 -15.64 18.16 10.55
CA GLY A 154 -14.82 17.97 9.34
C GLY A 154 -13.36 18.41 9.48
N GLY A 155 -13.09 19.52 10.19
CA GLY A 155 -11.72 19.99 10.43
C GLY A 155 -10.93 19.06 11.34
N GLN A 156 -11.53 18.62 12.46
CA GLN A 156 -10.93 17.65 13.37
C GLN A 156 -10.62 16.31 12.68
N GLN A 157 -11.50 15.88 11.78
CA GLN A 157 -11.28 14.67 11.00
C GLN A 157 -10.09 14.82 10.03
N LEU A 158 -9.95 15.97 9.36
CA LEU A 158 -8.80 16.25 8.51
C LEU A 158 -7.48 16.21 9.31
N ASP A 159 -7.45 16.85 10.48
CA ASP A 159 -6.28 16.88 11.34
C ASP A 159 -5.89 15.47 11.81
N TYR A 160 -6.88 14.65 12.21
CA TYR A 160 -6.67 13.25 12.54
C TYR A 160 -6.10 12.45 11.35
N LEU A 161 -6.66 12.64 10.16
CA LEU A 161 -6.22 11.93 8.95
C LEU A 161 -4.78 12.31 8.56
N ARG A 162 -4.43 13.59 8.65
CA ARG A 162 -3.05 14.07 8.41
C ARG A 162 -2.07 13.50 9.42
N LEU A 163 -2.42 13.54 10.71
CA LEU A 163 -1.60 12.95 11.77
C LEU A 163 -1.39 11.45 11.55
N SER A 164 -2.47 10.73 11.23
CA SER A 164 -2.45 9.30 10.97
C SER A 164 -1.66 8.95 9.70
N TYR A 165 -1.75 9.78 8.66
CA TYR A 165 -0.99 9.61 7.42
C TYR A 165 0.51 9.81 7.62
N ARG A 166 0.91 10.82 8.41
CA ARG A 166 2.30 11.02 8.82
C ARG A 166 2.85 9.80 9.55
N GLN A 167 2.07 9.26 10.49
CA GLN A 167 2.42 8.02 11.18
C GLN A 167 2.61 6.87 10.19
N TYR A 168 1.67 6.67 9.27
CA TYR A 168 1.77 5.65 8.22
C TYR A 168 3.06 5.78 7.40
N LEU A 169 3.37 6.97 6.86
CA LEU A 169 4.58 7.19 6.07
C LEU A 169 5.85 6.94 6.88
N SER A 170 5.89 7.42 8.13
CA SER A 170 6.99 7.15 9.05
C SER A 170 7.23 5.65 9.23
N LYS A 171 6.16 4.86 9.43
CA LYS A 171 6.28 3.40 9.54
C LYS A 171 6.71 2.73 8.23
N MET A 172 6.28 3.23 7.08
CA MET A 172 6.74 2.72 5.77
C MET A 172 8.23 2.98 5.57
N LEU A 173 8.71 4.18 5.91
CA LEU A 173 10.14 4.52 5.86
C LEU A 173 10.96 3.60 6.77
N GLU A 174 10.47 3.34 7.99
CA GLU A 174 11.13 2.51 8.99
C GLU A 174 11.35 1.06 8.52
N ILE A 175 10.40 0.48 7.79
CA ILE A 175 10.52 -0.87 7.22
C ILE A 175 11.11 -0.89 5.80
N GLY A 176 11.59 0.25 5.30
CA GLY A 176 12.25 0.36 3.99
C GLY A 176 11.32 0.36 2.79
N LEU A 177 10.05 0.74 2.97
CA LEU A 177 9.04 0.85 1.91
C LEU A 177 8.74 2.31 1.53
N GLY A 178 9.70 3.22 1.72
CA GLY A 178 9.51 4.66 1.45
C GLY A 178 9.17 5.00 -0.01
N GLY A 179 9.66 4.21 -0.96
CA GLY A 179 9.34 4.34 -2.39
C GLY A 179 8.07 3.59 -2.81
N SER A 180 7.32 3.02 -1.87
CA SER A 180 6.12 2.22 -2.13
C SER A 180 5.09 2.46 -1.05
N THR A 181 4.48 3.64 -1.11
CA THR A 181 3.50 4.13 -0.14
C THR A 181 2.21 4.56 -0.82
N PHE A 182 1.13 4.61 -0.04
CA PHE A 182 -0.14 5.18 -0.47
C PHE A 182 -0.05 6.71 -0.54
N SER A 183 -0.75 7.31 -1.50
CA SER A 183 -0.99 8.76 -1.47
C SER A 183 -1.97 9.13 -0.36
N PHE A 184 -2.01 10.41 0.02
CA PHE A 184 -2.95 10.87 1.05
C PHE A 184 -4.40 10.59 0.64
N ARG A 185 -4.75 10.87 -0.62
CA ARG A 185 -6.06 10.56 -1.19
C ARG A 185 -6.42 9.07 -1.04
N LYS A 186 -5.46 8.18 -1.32
CA LYS A 186 -5.65 6.73 -1.15
C LYS A 186 -5.86 6.35 0.31
N PHE A 187 -5.07 6.92 1.21
CA PHE A 187 -5.19 6.71 2.64
C PHE A 187 -6.56 7.14 3.18
N VAL A 188 -7.05 8.32 2.79
CA VAL A 188 -8.38 8.83 3.15
C VAL A 188 -9.48 7.93 2.61
N TYR A 189 -9.38 7.48 1.36
CA TYR A 189 -10.34 6.54 0.80
C TYR A 189 -10.43 5.24 1.61
N LEU A 190 -9.29 4.65 1.97
CA LEU A 190 -9.25 3.43 2.79
C LEU A 190 -9.83 3.66 4.19
N TYR A 191 -9.63 4.84 4.77
CA TYR A 191 -10.27 5.23 6.01
C TYR A 191 -11.80 5.22 5.88
N GLU A 192 -12.36 5.87 4.86
CA GLU A 192 -13.80 5.94 4.65
C GLU A 192 -14.40 4.56 4.32
N ASP A 193 -13.75 3.77 3.48
CA ASP A 193 -14.19 2.43 3.10
C ASP A 193 -14.24 1.49 4.31
N VAL A 194 -13.19 1.49 5.14
CA VAL A 194 -13.14 0.64 6.34
C VAL A 194 -14.15 1.11 7.39
N THR A 195 -14.22 2.42 7.68
CA THR A 195 -15.10 2.95 8.73
C THR A 195 -16.58 2.89 8.35
N SER A 196 -16.95 3.12 7.08
CA SER A 196 -18.34 3.00 6.62
C SER A 196 -18.90 1.57 6.73
N ARG A 197 -18.01 0.56 6.79
CA ARG A 197 -18.35 -0.84 7.03
C ARG A 197 -18.39 -1.22 8.52
N GLY A 198 -18.24 -0.25 9.42
CA GLY A 198 -18.23 -0.47 10.87
C GLY A 198 -16.98 -1.19 11.38
N LEU A 199 -15.89 -1.18 10.61
CA LEU A 199 -14.63 -1.81 10.98
C LEU A 199 -13.67 -0.81 11.62
N ASP A 200 -12.78 -1.31 12.48
CA ASP A 200 -11.73 -0.50 13.10
C ASP A 200 -10.59 -0.24 12.11
N PHE A 201 -10.51 1.00 11.64
CA PHE A 201 -9.46 1.48 10.74
C PHE A 201 -8.04 1.22 11.26
N ARG A 202 -7.79 1.50 12.54
CA ARG A 202 -6.47 1.35 13.15
C ARG A 202 -6.06 -0.11 13.15
N GLN A 203 -6.98 -0.99 13.56
CA GLN A 203 -6.73 -2.42 13.58
C GLN A 203 -6.50 -3.00 12.17
N ARG A 204 -7.21 -2.49 11.15
CA ARG A 204 -6.99 -2.89 9.76
C ARG A 204 -5.60 -2.48 9.24
N PHE A 205 -5.18 -1.25 9.51
CA PHE A 205 -3.82 -0.80 9.15
C PHE A 205 -2.73 -1.50 9.97
N GLU A 206 -3.00 -1.84 11.23
CA GLU A 206 -2.10 -2.65 12.07
C GLU A 206 -1.92 -4.05 11.49
N THR A 207 -3.01 -4.68 11.04
CA THR A 207 -2.97 -6.01 10.40
C THR A 207 -2.20 -5.94 9.08
N MET A 208 -2.51 -4.96 8.23
CA MET A 208 -1.80 -4.70 6.98
C MET A 208 -0.30 -4.53 7.21
N PHE A 209 0.11 -3.76 8.22
CA PHE A 209 1.52 -3.57 8.56
C PHE A 209 2.22 -4.87 8.98
N GLY A 210 1.52 -5.72 9.73
CA GLY A 210 2.00 -7.06 10.07
C GLY A 210 2.35 -7.90 8.84
N PHE A 211 1.46 -7.90 7.85
CA PHE A 211 1.70 -8.59 6.57
C PHE A 211 2.80 -7.92 5.75
N LEU A 212 2.82 -6.59 5.64
CA LEU A 212 3.89 -5.87 4.93
C LEU A 212 5.27 -6.21 5.51
N LYS A 213 5.42 -6.27 6.85
CA LYS A 213 6.67 -6.70 7.48
C LYS A 213 7.01 -8.15 7.14
N LYS A 214 6.02 -9.06 7.18
CA LYS A 214 6.21 -10.48 6.86
C LYS A 214 6.68 -10.66 5.42
N ASP A 215 6.07 -9.95 4.49
CA ASP A 215 6.43 -9.96 3.07
C ASP A 215 7.82 -9.35 2.90
N LYS A 216 8.08 -8.19 3.52
CA LYS A 216 9.38 -7.50 3.48
C LYS A 216 10.54 -8.39 3.93
N ARG A 217 10.36 -9.26 4.94
CA ARG A 217 11.41 -10.20 5.39
C ARG A 217 11.88 -11.16 4.27
N ASN A 218 11.00 -11.49 3.33
CA ASN A 218 11.24 -12.54 2.33
C ASN A 218 11.33 -12.01 0.89
N MET A 219 10.90 -10.77 0.64
CA MET A 219 10.93 -10.15 -0.69
C MET A 219 12.15 -9.25 -0.88
N SER A 220 12.65 -9.18 -2.11
CA SER A 220 13.53 -8.10 -2.54
C SER A 220 12.69 -6.91 -3.01
N VAL A 221 13.14 -5.69 -2.73
CA VAL A 221 12.48 -4.46 -3.18
C VAL A 221 13.39 -3.71 -4.13
N SER A 222 12.82 -3.03 -5.12
CA SER A 222 13.58 -2.12 -5.96
C SER A 222 14.00 -0.90 -5.14
N GLU A 223 15.31 -0.72 -4.98
CA GLU A 223 15.91 0.44 -4.32
C GLU A 223 16.18 1.61 -5.27
N ARG A 224 15.81 1.46 -6.55
CA ARG A 224 15.84 2.58 -7.49
C ARG A 224 14.87 3.66 -7.01
N LEU A 225 15.31 4.91 -7.11
CA LEU A 225 14.43 6.06 -6.87
C LEU A 225 13.18 5.96 -7.74
N PRO A 226 12.00 6.25 -7.18
CA PRO A 226 10.78 6.36 -7.96
C PRO A 226 10.96 7.40 -9.07
N ASP A 227 10.42 7.08 -10.24
CA ASP A 227 10.35 8.04 -11.34
C ASP A 227 9.44 9.22 -10.96
N ILE A 228 9.97 10.44 -11.09
CA ILE A 228 9.31 11.70 -10.78
C ILE A 228 8.43 12.14 -11.96
N GLY A 229 8.72 11.69 -13.18
CA GLY A 229 7.92 12.00 -14.37
C GLY A 229 7.60 13.49 -14.51
N ASN A 230 6.32 13.79 -14.76
CA ASN A 230 5.80 15.16 -14.89
C ASN A 230 5.17 15.66 -13.57
N LEU A 231 5.77 15.34 -12.42
CA LEU A 231 5.26 15.80 -11.14
C LEU A 231 5.26 17.33 -11.07
N GLU A 232 4.10 17.91 -10.76
CA GLU A 232 3.97 19.34 -10.51
C GLU A 232 4.13 19.62 -9.01
N ALA A 233 4.87 20.66 -8.66
CA ALA A 233 5.07 21.03 -7.26
C ALA A 233 3.75 21.38 -6.53
N ALA A 234 2.71 21.78 -7.27
CA ALA A 234 1.36 21.98 -6.74
C ALA A 234 0.70 20.70 -6.20
N SER A 235 1.19 19.52 -6.60
CA SER A 235 0.75 18.23 -6.08
C SER A 235 1.54 17.78 -4.86
N CYS A 236 2.45 18.62 -4.34
CA CYS A 236 3.26 18.36 -3.16
C CYS A 236 2.73 19.11 -1.93
N GLU A 237 2.78 18.46 -0.77
CA GLU A 237 2.44 19.05 0.52
C GLU A 237 3.53 18.71 1.55
N PRO A 238 4.10 19.71 2.24
CA PRO A 238 4.89 19.45 3.44
C PRO A 238 3.95 18.96 4.55
N LEU A 239 4.26 17.79 5.11
CA LEU A 239 3.45 17.18 6.17
C LEU A 239 3.94 17.61 7.56
N ASP A 240 5.25 17.77 7.72
CA ASP A 240 5.93 18.37 8.85
C ASP A 240 7.37 18.77 8.48
N GLU A 241 8.17 19.16 9.48
CA GLU A 241 9.58 19.53 9.31
C GLU A 241 10.46 18.40 8.75
N ARG A 242 10.02 17.14 8.84
CA ARG A 242 10.79 15.95 8.44
C ARG A 242 10.27 15.29 7.17
N LEU A 243 9.01 15.49 6.83
CA LEU A 243 8.33 14.76 5.76
C LEU A 243 7.55 15.70 4.84
N ALA A 244 7.68 15.44 3.55
CA ALA A 244 6.79 15.95 2.53
C ALA A 244 6.35 14.80 1.63
N ALA A 245 5.18 14.94 1.01
CA ALA A 245 4.69 13.95 0.05
C ALA A 245 4.05 14.64 -1.15
N CYS A 246 4.15 13.99 -2.31
CA CYS A 246 3.48 14.44 -3.52
C CYS A 246 2.62 13.34 -4.13
N ASP A 247 1.41 13.69 -4.56
CA ASP A 247 0.53 12.79 -5.32
C ASP A 247 0.93 12.83 -6.81
N GLY A 248 1.70 11.83 -7.25
CA GLY A 248 2.03 11.63 -8.67
C GLY A 248 0.94 10.89 -9.45
N GLY A 249 -0.29 10.84 -8.94
CA GLY A 249 -1.45 10.18 -9.54
C GLY A 249 -1.44 8.66 -9.32
N TYR A 250 -0.48 7.97 -9.93
CA TYR A 250 -0.31 6.52 -9.81
C TYR A 250 0.72 6.10 -8.74
N LYS A 251 1.53 7.06 -8.28
CA LYS A 251 2.57 6.84 -7.27
C LYS A 251 2.53 7.95 -6.25
N ASN A 252 2.76 7.59 -5.00
CA ASN A 252 3.09 8.56 -3.96
C ASN A 252 4.61 8.74 -3.93
N LEU A 253 5.06 9.98 -3.93
CA LEU A 253 6.48 10.34 -3.83
C LEU A 253 6.71 10.92 -2.45
N VAL A 254 7.55 10.27 -1.65
CA VAL A 254 7.85 10.68 -0.27
C VAL A 254 9.22 11.33 -0.23
N PHE A 255 9.31 12.48 0.42
CA PHE A 255 10.54 13.21 0.62
C PHE A 255 10.79 13.33 2.13
N ILE A 256 12.06 13.19 2.52
CA ILE A 256 12.50 13.39 3.90
C ILE A 256 13.38 14.63 3.98
N ALA A 257 13.42 15.31 5.13
CA ALA A 257 14.29 16.47 5.32
C ALA A 257 15.73 16.15 4.89
N ALA A 258 16.31 17.05 4.11
CA ALA A 258 17.72 17.02 3.76
C ALA A 258 18.50 17.66 4.91
N ASP A 259 19.47 16.93 5.45
CA ASP A 259 20.45 17.46 6.40
C ASP A 259 21.32 18.57 5.77
#